data_AF-A0AAE9JFD4-F1
#
_entry.id   AF-A0AAE9JFD4-F1
#
_cell.length_a   1.000
_cell.length_b   1.000
_cell.length_c   1.000
_cell.angle_alpha   90.00
_cell.angle_beta   90.00
_cell.angle_gamma   90.00
#
_symmetry.space_group_name_H-M   'P 1'
#
loop_
_entity.id
_entity.type
_entity.pdbx_description
1 polymer ?
#
loop_
_entity_poly.entity_id
_entity_poly.type
_entity_poly.pdbx_seq_one_letter_code
_entity_poly.pdbx_strand_id
1 'polypeptide(L)'
;MTVMKDISIAKSEFKDGEKAITKIQDFADDPVLFEYCKYPGVVDVVKDLIGNPKSTVMAMHTMLINKPPDNGKLTSRHPMHQDLQYFPFRPADFICCAWTAMEKINRANGCLVVVPGTHKGVLLPHEYPKWEVRR
;
A
#
# COMPACT_ATOMS: atom_id res chain seq x y z
N MET A 1 7.81 -12.80 -5.23
CA MET A 1 7.43 -11.51 -5.85
C MET A 1 6.31 -11.69 -6.87
N THR A 2 5.24 -10.92 -6.69
CA THR A 2 4.05 -10.89 -7.56
C THR A 2 4.00 -9.55 -8.30
N VAL A 3 3.91 -9.57 -9.64
CA VAL A 3 3.85 -8.36 -10.47
C VAL A 3 2.45 -8.21 -11.05
N MET A 4 1.77 -7.12 -10.70
CA MET A 4 0.45 -6.78 -11.23
C MET A 4 0.57 -5.77 -12.35
N LYS A 5 -0.09 -6.08 -13.46
CA LYS A 5 -0.18 -5.21 -14.64
C LYS A 5 -1.63 -4.87 -14.91
N ASP A 6 -1.89 -3.62 -15.25
CA ASP A 6 -3.21 -3.21 -15.72
C ASP A 6 -3.34 -3.59 -17.20
N ILE A 7 -4.19 -4.57 -17.49
CA ILE A 7 -4.42 -5.09 -18.85
C ILE A 7 -5.00 -4.00 -19.77
N SER A 8 -5.75 -3.04 -19.23
CA SER A 8 -6.31 -1.93 -20.01
C SER A 8 -5.24 -0.92 -20.43
N ILE A 9 -4.21 -0.73 -19.59
CA ILE A 9 -3.05 0.10 -19.90
C ILE A 9 -2.08 -0.64 -20.84
N ALA A 10 -1.86 -1.93 -20.59
CA ALA A 10 -0.97 -2.78 -21.40
C ALA A 10 -1.42 -2.94 -22.87
N LYS A 11 -2.72 -2.77 -23.15
CA LYS A 11 -3.29 -2.82 -24.51
C LYS A 11 -3.37 -1.46 -25.20
N SER A 12 -3.16 -0.35 -24.49
CA SER A 12 -3.12 0.98 -25.10
C SER A 12 -1.73 1.21 -25.70
N GLU A 13 -1.66 1.65 -26.96
CA GLU A 13 -0.45 1.77 -27.80
C GLU A 13 0.65 2.73 -27.26
N PHE A 14 0.61 3.17 -26.00
CA PHE A 14 1.38 4.33 -25.54
C PHE A 14 2.17 4.20 -24.23
N LYS A 15 2.32 3.02 -23.61
CA LYS A 15 3.17 2.92 -22.40
C LYS A 15 4.03 1.66 -22.34
N ASP A 16 5.34 1.88 -22.47
CA ASP A 16 6.44 0.92 -22.28
C ASP A 16 6.32 0.09 -21.00
N GLY A 17 6.88 -1.13 -21.07
CA GLY A 17 6.63 -2.28 -20.19
C GLY A 17 6.52 -2.03 -18.68
N GLU A 18 7.32 -1.14 -18.10
CA GLU A 18 7.31 -0.83 -16.66
C GLU A 18 6.13 0.06 -16.24
N LYS A 19 5.69 0.96 -17.12
CA LYS A 19 4.58 1.89 -16.84
C LYS A 19 3.22 1.19 -16.81
N ALA A 20 3.14 -0.04 -17.29
CA ALA A 20 1.96 -0.90 -17.18
C ALA A 20 1.92 -1.70 -15.87
N ILE A 21 3.04 -1.80 -15.15
CA ILE A 21 3.09 -2.43 -13.82
C ILE A 21 2.49 -1.44 -12.83
N THR A 22 1.36 -1.80 -12.21
CA THR A 22 0.66 -0.92 -11.26
C THR A 22 0.97 -1.25 -9.81
N LYS A 23 1.41 -2.47 -9.54
CA LYS A 23 1.81 -2.90 -8.21
C LYS A 23 2.79 -4.08 -8.28
N ILE A 24 3.75 -4.11 -7.38
CA ILE A 24 4.58 -5.29 -7.06
C ILE A 24 4.31 -5.64 -5.61
N GLN A 25 4.14 -6.92 -5.29
CA GLN A 25 4.01 -7.43 -3.93
C GLN A 25 5.03 -8.53 -3.65
N ASP A 26 5.24 -8.84 -2.38
CA ASP A 26 6.08 -9.96 -1.93
C ASP A 26 7.51 -9.86 -2.48
N PHE A 27 8.09 -8.67 -2.38
CA PHE A 27 9.45 -8.38 -2.85
C PHE A 27 10.52 -8.70 -1.80
N ALA A 28 10.20 -9.49 -0.77
CA ALA A 28 11.12 -9.77 0.34
C ALA A 28 12.44 -10.44 -0.11
N ASP A 29 12.39 -11.22 -1.20
CA ASP A 29 13.57 -11.87 -1.79
C ASP A 29 14.33 -10.98 -2.79
N ASP A 30 13.81 -9.79 -3.11
CA ASP A 30 14.50 -8.85 -3.99
C ASP A 30 15.56 -8.07 -3.19
N PRO A 31 16.86 -8.19 -3.53
CA PRO A 31 17.93 -7.65 -2.70
C PRO A 31 17.92 -6.12 -2.65
N VAL A 32 17.38 -5.44 -3.66
CA VAL A 32 17.36 -3.96 -3.70
C VAL A 32 16.13 -3.44 -2.99
N LEU A 33 14.94 -3.97 -3.31
CA LEU A 33 13.69 -3.52 -2.69
C LEU A 33 13.64 -3.86 -1.20
N PHE A 34 14.24 -4.97 -0.79
CA PHE A 34 14.28 -5.34 0.62
C PHE A 34 15.22 -4.46 1.48
N GLU A 35 16.13 -3.69 0.89
CA GLU A 35 16.90 -2.68 1.64
C GLU A 35 15.98 -1.64 2.30
N TYR A 36 14.83 -1.33 1.70
CA TYR A 36 13.82 -0.47 2.34
C TYR A 36 13.38 -1.01 3.71
N CYS A 37 13.18 -2.33 3.81
CA CYS A 37 12.74 -2.98 5.05
C CYS A 37 13.84 -3.02 6.13
N LYS A 38 15.10 -2.86 5.72
CA LYS A 38 16.28 -2.84 6.60
C LYS A 38 16.78 -1.42 6.88
N TYR A 39 16.24 -0.41 6.20
CA TYR A 39 16.71 0.96 6.31
C TYR A 39 16.53 1.48 7.76
N PRO A 40 17.60 1.89 8.46
CA PRO A 40 17.52 2.27 9.87
C PRO A 40 16.48 3.36 10.16
N GLY A 41 16.36 4.36 9.27
CA GLY A 41 15.37 5.43 9.45
C GLY A 41 13.91 4.95 9.41
N VAL A 42 13.62 3.82 8.76
CA VAL A 42 12.29 3.19 8.80
C VAL A 42 12.18 2.27 10.02
N VAL A 43 13.19 1.42 10.24
CA VAL A 43 13.19 0.42 11.32
C VAL A 43 13.08 1.08 12.69
N ASP A 44 13.83 2.15 12.94
CA ASP A 44 13.87 2.82 14.23
C ASP A 44 12.52 3.49 14.53
N VAL A 45 11.91 4.17 13.55
CA VAL A 45 10.56 4.76 13.70
C VAL A 45 9.51 3.69 13.95
N VAL A 46 9.56 2.56 13.25
CA VAL A 46 8.62 1.45 13.48
C VAL A 46 8.79 0.89 14.89
N LYS A 47 10.03 0.70 15.37
CA LYS A 47 10.28 0.25 16.74
C LYS A 47 9.74 1.21 17.79
N ASP A 48 9.86 2.52 17.55
CA ASP A 48 9.32 3.53 18.47
C ASP A 48 7.79 3.53 18.52
N LEU A 49 7.12 3.23 17.40
CA LEU A 49 5.66 3.21 17.32
C LEU A 49 5.02 1.96 17.92
N ILE A 50 5.61 0.78 17.68
CA ILE A 50 4.99 -0.52 17.98
C ILE A 50 5.88 -1.44 18.81
N GLY A 51 6.93 -0.94 19.44
CA GLY A 51 7.86 -1.78 20.18
C GLY A 51 8.76 -0.96 21.10
N ASN A 52 10.05 -1.29 21.09
CA ASN A 52 11.11 -0.54 21.75
C ASN A 52 12.43 -0.74 20.97
N PRO A 53 13.51 0.00 21.30
CA PRO A 53 14.78 -0.09 20.56
C PRO A 53 15.39 -1.49 20.47
N LYS A 54 15.11 -2.36 21.47
CA LYS A 54 15.59 -3.75 21.52
C LYS A 54 14.68 -4.74 20.81
N SER A 55 13.49 -4.32 20.35
CA SER A 55 12.57 -5.20 19.62
C SER A 55 13.19 -5.67 18.31
N THR A 56 12.86 -6.91 17.94
CA THR A 56 13.02 -7.40 16.56
C THR A 56 11.72 -7.15 15.82
N VAL A 57 11.78 -6.54 14.65
CA VAL A 57 10.62 -6.29 13.78
C VAL A 57 10.66 -7.25 12.59
N MET A 58 9.48 -7.70 12.14
CA MET A 58 9.34 -8.58 10.98
C MET A 58 8.67 -7.83 9.84
N ALA A 59 9.24 -7.90 8.64
CA ALA A 59 8.61 -7.40 7.42
C ALA A 59 7.58 -8.42 6.92
N MET A 60 6.31 -8.24 7.32
CA MET A 60 5.24 -9.23 7.07
C MET A 60 4.66 -9.16 5.65
N HIS A 61 4.56 -7.97 5.07
CA HIS A 61 4.02 -7.76 3.73
C HIS A 61 4.73 -6.58 3.07
N THR A 62 5.02 -6.71 1.78
CA THR A 62 5.82 -5.75 1.01
C THR A 62 5.10 -5.35 -0.27
N MET A 63 5.04 -4.05 -0.55
CA MET A 63 4.35 -3.51 -1.72
C MET A 63 5.11 -2.34 -2.33
N LEU A 64 5.23 -2.34 -3.65
CA LEU A 64 5.58 -1.17 -4.45
C LEU A 64 4.34 -0.80 -5.27
N ILE A 65 3.85 0.42 -5.11
CA ILE A 65 2.59 0.87 -5.70
C ILE A 65 2.90 1.93 -6.77
N ASN A 66 2.70 1.57 -8.03
CA ASN A 66 2.84 2.47 -9.17
C ASN A 66 1.45 2.90 -9.65
N LYS A 67 0.86 3.87 -8.95
CA LYS A 67 -0.53 4.27 -9.16
C LYS A 67 -0.70 4.88 -10.58
N PRO A 68 -1.56 4.30 -11.45
CA PRO A 68 -1.79 4.87 -12.76
C PRO A 68 -2.61 6.18 -12.66
N PRO A 69 -2.55 7.04 -13.68
CA PRO A 69 -3.47 8.17 -13.82
C PRO A 69 -4.92 7.69 -13.85
N ASP A 70 -5.82 8.43 -13.20
CA ASP A 70 -7.25 8.17 -13.31
C ASP A 70 -7.73 8.66 -14.69
N ASN A 71 -8.27 7.76 -15.51
CA ASN A 71 -8.80 8.09 -16.83
C ASN A 71 -10.26 8.59 -16.78
N GLY A 72 -10.72 9.04 -15.62
CA GLY A 72 -12.07 9.55 -15.39
C GLY A 72 -13.12 8.47 -15.16
N LYS A 73 -12.74 7.17 -15.16
CA LYS A 73 -13.65 6.07 -14.85
C LYS A 73 -13.75 5.77 -13.35
N LEU A 74 -12.97 6.45 -12.50
CA LEU A 74 -12.88 6.23 -11.05
C LEU A 74 -12.44 4.80 -10.65
N THR A 75 -12.07 3.97 -11.63
CA THR A 75 -11.67 2.57 -11.44
C THR A 75 -10.31 2.43 -10.76
N SER A 76 -9.52 3.51 -10.68
CA SER A 76 -8.23 3.54 -10.01
C SER A 76 -8.31 3.87 -8.52
N ARG A 77 -9.50 4.19 -8.00
CA ARG A 77 -9.69 4.48 -6.56
C ARG A 77 -9.49 3.20 -5.76
N HIS A 78 -8.56 3.23 -4.81
CA HIS A 78 -8.54 2.24 -3.73
C HIS A 78 -9.62 2.64 -2.72
N PRO A 79 -10.67 1.82 -2.50
CA PRO A 79 -11.66 2.10 -1.47
C PRO A 79 -11.01 2.27 -0.09
N MET A 80 -11.67 3.04 0.77
CA MET A 80 -11.31 3.09 2.19
C MET A 80 -11.37 1.68 2.77
N HIS A 81 -10.33 1.29 3.51
CA HIS A 81 -10.24 -0.02 4.15
C HIS A 81 -9.34 0.05 5.39
N GLN A 82 -9.24 -1.07 6.11
CA GLN A 82 -8.29 -1.29 7.20
C GLN A 82 -7.36 -2.43 6.78
N ASP A 83 -6.05 -2.20 6.73
CA ASP A 83 -5.07 -3.21 6.31
C ASP A 83 -5.19 -4.51 7.13
N LEU A 84 -5.55 -4.39 8.42
CA LEU A 84 -5.74 -5.50 9.36
C LEU A 84 -6.76 -6.55 8.87
N GLN A 85 -7.67 -6.20 7.96
CA GLN A 85 -8.58 -7.15 7.31
C GLN A 85 -7.84 -8.28 6.59
N TYR A 86 -6.65 -7.99 6.07
CA TYR A 86 -5.84 -8.93 5.28
C TYR A 86 -4.76 -9.65 6.11
N PHE A 87 -4.59 -9.29 7.38
CA PHE A 87 -3.55 -9.84 8.24
C PHE A 87 -4.14 -10.84 9.24
N PRO A 88 -3.82 -12.14 9.14
CA PRO A 88 -4.33 -13.17 10.05
C PRO A 88 -3.50 -13.29 11.34
N PHE A 89 -2.85 -12.20 11.78
CA PHE A 89 -2.02 -12.16 12.98
C PHE A 89 -2.38 -10.97 13.87
N ARG A 90 -2.13 -11.13 15.17
CA ARG A 90 -2.53 -10.23 16.26
C ARG A 90 -1.45 -10.24 17.35
N PRO A 91 -1.42 -9.24 18.26
CA PRO A 91 -2.33 -8.09 18.39
C PRO A 91 -2.07 -6.99 17.34
N ALA A 92 -3.10 -6.18 17.04
CA ALA A 92 -3.03 -5.14 16.01
C ALA A 92 -2.09 -3.98 16.37
N ASP A 93 -1.97 -3.68 17.67
CA ASP A 93 -1.13 -2.60 18.20
C ASP A 93 0.37 -2.84 17.93
N PHE A 94 0.76 -4.07 17.59
CA PHE A 94 2.13 -4.43 17.19
C PHE A 94 2.30 -4.57 15.67
N ILE A 95 1.43 -3.93 14.89
CA ILE A 95 1.47 -3.92 13.42
C ILE A 95 1.51 -2.47 12.95
N CYS A 96 2.56 -2.11 12.20
CA CYS A 96 2.73 -0.78 11.64
C CYS A 96 2.99 -0.88 10.13
N CYS A 97 2.29 -0.06 9.34
CA CYS A 97 2.60 0.14 7.93
C CYS A 97 3.60 1.29 7.80
N ALA A 98 4.73 1.04 7.12
CA ALA A 98 5.66 2.09 6.70
C ALA A 98 5.49 2.35 5.21
N TRP A 99 4.93 3.50 4.86
CA TRP A 99 4.72 3.91 3.47
C TRP A 99 5.54 5.16 3.16
N THR A 100 6.34 5.10 2.08
CA THR A 100 7.22 6.19 1.67
C THR A 100 6.93 6.59 0.23
N ALA A 101 6.78 7.90 0.01
CA ALA A 101 6.62 8.46 -1.32
C ALA A 101 7.97 8.42 -2.08
N MET A 102 8.01 7.74 -3.23
CA MET A 102 9.18 7.75 -4.13
C MET A 102 9.21 8.96 -5.08
N GLU A 103 8.13 9.74 -5.10
CA GLU A 103 7.98 10.97 -5.86
C GLU A 103 7.13 11.97 -5.07
N LYS A 104 6.98 13.20 -5.58
CA LYS A 104 6.12 14.20 -4.94
C LYS A 104 4.65 13.78 -5.06
N ILE A 105 4.02 13.50 -3.91
CA ILE A 105 2.62 13.07 -3.85
C ILE A 105 1.74 14.19 -3.29
N ASN A 106 0.59 14.41 -3.93
CA ASN A 106 -0.39 15.45 -3.62
C ASN A 106 -1.81 14.96 -3.94
N ARG A 107 -2.82 15.80 -3.69
CA ARG A 107 -4.23 15.42 -3.92
C ARG A 107 -4.53 15.10 -5.38
N ALA A 108 -3.88 15.75 -6.34
CA ALA A 108 -4.14 15.57 -7.76
C ALA A 108 -3.59 14.25 -8.32
N ASN A 109 -2.47 13.73 -7.80
CA ASN A 109 -1.96 12.41 -8.20
C ASN A 109 -2.41 11.25 -7.28
N GLY A 110 -3.26 11.54 -6.29
CA GLY A 110 -3.92 10.53 -5.46
C GLY A 110 -3.15 10.16 -4.21
N CYS A 111 -2.80 11.15 -3.39
CA CYS A 111 -2.26 10.93 -2.05
C CYS A 111 -3.20 10.07 -1.18
N LEU A 112 -2.62 9.46 -0.15
CA LEU A 112 -3.39 8.75 0.87
C LEU A 112 -4.41 9.68 1.54
N VAL A 113 -5.54 9.10 1.93
CA VAL A 113 -6.56 9.73 2.77
C VAL A 113 -6.73 8.85 4.00
N VAL A 114 -6.75 9.49 5.17
CA VAL A 114 -6.91 8.81 6.46
C VAL A 114 -8.09 9.43 7.22
N VAL A 115 -8.73 8.64 8.06
CA VAL A 115 -9.74 9.11 9.03
C VAL A 115 -9.10 9.07 10.42
N PRO A 116 -8.67 10.21 10.98
CA PRO A 116 -7.96 10.24 12.26
C PRO A 116 -8.75 9.57 13.39
N GLY A 117 -8.04 8.90 14.30
CA GLY A 117 -8.63 8.25 15.49
C GLY A 117 -9.27 6.88 15.24
N THR A 118 -9.53 6.49 13.99
CA THR A 118 -10.18 5.19 13.68
C THR A 118 -9.34 3.96 14.06
N HIS A 119 -8.02 4.11 14.21
CA HIS A 119 -7.14 3.06 14.74
C HIS A 119 -7.49 2.60 16.17
N LYS A 120 -8.24 3.40 16.94
CA LYS A 120 -8.72 3.04 18.29
C LYS A 120 -10.05 2.28 18.28
N GLY A 121 -10.67 2.15 17.11
CA GLY A 121 -11.92 1.43 16.92
C GLY A 121 -11.72 -0.07 16.72
N VAL A 122 -12.80 -0.75 16.36
CA VAL A 122 -12.77 -2.17 16.00
C VAL A 122 -12.42 -2.37 14.52
N LEU A 123 -12.06 -3.60 14.17
CA LEU A 123 -12.04 -4.02 12.77
C LEU A 123 -13.50 -4.06 12.26
N LEU A 124 -13.81 -3.24 11.25
CA LEU A 124 -15.13 -3.18 10.64
C LEU A 124 -15.28 -4.28 9.57
N PRO A 125 -16.51 -4.70 9.23
CA PRO A 125 -16.75 -5.50 8.04
C PRO A 125 -16.33 -4.74 6.77
N HIS A 126 -15.67 -5.42 5.84
CA HIS A 126 -15.27 -4.86 4.55
C HIS A 126 -16.10 -5.44 3.41
N GLU A 127 -16.65 -4.55 2.60
CA GLU A 127 -17.28 -4.88 1.32
C GLU A 127 -16.67 -4.00 0.23
N TYR A 128 -16.69 -4.49 -1.01
CA TYR A 128 -16.32 -3.64 -2.12
C TYR A 128 -17.48 -2.68 -2.41
N PRO A 129 -17.22 -1.37 -2.51
CA PRO A 129 -18.29 -0.43 -2.72
C PRO A 129 -18.94 -0.63 -4.10
N LYS A 130 -20.27 -0.59 -4.13
CA LYS A 130 -21.05 -0.67 -5.37
C LYS A 130 -21.03 0.69 -6.07
N TRP A 131 -19.93 0.99 -6.76
CA TRP A 131 -19.76 2.25 -7.49
C TRP A 131 -20.50 2.31 -8.83
N GLU A 132 -21.14 1.22 -9.25
CA GLU A 132 -22.13 1.29 -10.34
C GLU A 132 -23.43 1.91 -9.82
N VAL A 133 -23.51 3.25 -9.82
CA VAL A 133 -24.79 3.94 -9.69
C VAL A 133 -24.82 5.19 -10.60
N ARG A 134 -25.58 5.03 -11.70
CA ARG A 134 -26.29 6.04 -12.51
C ARG A 134 -25.47 7.17 -13.17
N ARG A 135 -25.39 7.10 -14.51
CA ARG A 135 -25.39 8.31 -15.35
C ARG A 135 -26.70 9.06 -15.20
#